data_AF-A0A6P5YSP1-F1
#
_entry.id   AF-A0A6P5YSP1-F1
#
_cell.length_a   1.000
_cell.length_b   1.000
_cell.length_c   1.000
_cell.angle_alpha   90.00
_cell.angle_beta   90.00
_cell.angle_gamma   90.00
#
_symmetry.space_group_name_H-M   'P 1'
#
loop_
_entity.id
_entity.type
_entity.pdbx_description
1 polymer ?
#
loop_
_entity_poly.entity_id
_entity_poly.type
_entity_poly.pdbx_seq_one_letter_code
_entity_poly.pdbx_strand_id
1 'polypeptide(L)'
;MSDEFEFADNVPPSFDHLGNKIIYETEAKGFNPGLIVLLVVVGLLLIFLAGNYVLYLYAQKTLPPRKKKPLSKKKMKRERLKQGVSAPGE
;
A
#
# COMPACT_ATOMS: atom_id res chain seq x y z
N MET A 1 13.82 31.09 -56.07
CA MET A 1 14.95 31.19 -55.12
C MET A 1 14.62 32.07 -53.91
N SER A 2 13.63 32.97 -53.98
CA SER A 2 13.09 33.71 -52.83
C SER A 2 12.07 32.92 -52.00
N ASP A 3 11.28 32.07 -52.64
CA ASP A 3 10.18 31.33 -51.99
C ASP A 3 10.66 30.18 -51.08
N GLU A 4 11.93 29.77 -51.22
CA GLU A 4 12.56 28.72 -50.42
C GLU A 4 13.16 29.26 -49.11
N PHE A 5 13.51 30.55 -49.08
CA PHE A 5 13.93 31.24 -47.85
C PHE A 5 12.74 31.59 -46.94
N GLU A 6 11.58 31.90 -47.52
CA GLU A 6 10.35 32.21 -46.75
C GLU A 6 9.73 30.97 -46.07
N PHE A 7 9.93 29.79 -46.66
CA PHE A 7 9.45 28.52 -46.08
C PHE A 7 10.32 28.05 -44.90
N ALA A 8 11.60 28.43 -44.87
CA ALA A 8 12.53 28.09 -43.80
C ALA A 8 12.33 28.90 -42.50
N ASP A 9 11.70 30.06 -42.57
CA ASP A 9 11.33 30.87 -41.39
C ASP A 9 9.96 30.50 -40.80
N ASN A 10 9.14 29.75 -41.55
CA ASN A 10 7.80 29.30 -41.13
C ASN A 10 7.78 27.82 -40.69
N VAL A 11 8.90 27.30 -40.18
CA VAL A 11 8.94 25.93 -39.64
C VAL A 11 8.27 25.95 -38.26
N PRO A 12 7.22 25.14 -38.03
CA PRO A 12 6.57 25.09 -36.72
C PRO A 12 7.59 24.67 -35.66
N PRO A 13 7.54 25.25 -34.44
CA PRO A 13 8.44 24.86 -33.37
C PRO A 13 8.34 23.35 -33.15
N SER A 14 9.46 22.64 -33.37
CA SER A 14 9.55 21.20 -33.14
C SER A 14 9.16 20.89 -31.69
N PHE A 15 8.25 19.93 -31.50
CA PHE A 15 7.76 19.49 -30.18
C PHE A 15 8.89 19.06 -29.23
N ASP A 16 10.04 18.67 -29.78
CA ASP A 16 11.25 18.31 -29.03
C ASP A 16 11.76 19.45 -28.15
N HIS A 17 11.62 20.70 -28.60
CA HIS A 17 12.10 21.85 -27.83
C HIS A 17 11.19 22.16 -26.62
N LEU A 18 9.89 21.92 -26.77
CA LEU A 18 8.91 22.04 -25.69
C LEU A 18 9.07 20.91 -24.66
N GLY A 19 9.27 19.68 -25.11
CA GLY A 19 9.52 18.53 -24.22
C GLY A 19 10.77 18.73 -23.35
N ASN A 20 11.86 19.16 -23.97
CA ASN A 20 13.09 19.49 -23.26
C ASN A 20 12.90 20.64 -22.26
N LYS A 21 12.28 21.76 -22.66
CA LYS A 21 12.06 22.91 -21.76
C LYS A 21 11.21 22.54 -20.53
N ILE A 22 10.15 21.74 -20.70
CA ILE A 22 9.31 21.29 -19.59
C ILE A 22 10.11 20.41 -18.63
N ILE A 23 10.94 19.50 -19.15
CA ILE A 23 11.75 18.60 -18.31
C ILE A 23 12.79 19.41 -17.52
N TYR A 24 13.55 20.31 -18.16
CA TYR A 24 14.58 21.11 -17.49
C TYR A 24 14.02 22.12 -16.46
N GLU A 25 12.86 22.74 -16.73
CA GLU A 25 12.21 23.65 -15.77
C GLU A 25 11.63 22.91 -14.56
N THR A 26 11.23 21.65 -14.73
CA THR A 26 10.70 20.82 -13.63
C THR A 26 11.83 20.24 -12.76
N GLU A 27 13.00 19.96 -13.34
CA GLU A 27 14.17 19.45 -12.63
C GLU A 27 14.90 20.51 -11.80
N ALA A 28 14.87 21.78 -12.21
CA ALA A 28 15.60 22.86 -11.52
C ALA A 28 14.93 23.38 -10.24
N LYS A 29 13.68 22.98 -9.97
CA LYS A 29 12.93 23.42 -8.79
C LYS A 29 12.90 22.29 -7.76
N GLY A 30 13.91 22.25 -6.89
CA GLY A 30 14.02 21.28 -5.80
C GLY A 30 12.74 21.22 -4.94
N PHE A 31 12.50 20.06 -4.32
CA PHE A 31 11.31 19.85 -3.49
C PHE A 31 11.26 20.84 -2.32
N ASN A 32 10.07 21.41 -2.08
CA ASN A 32 9.82 22.27 -0.93
C ASN A 32 10.14 21.50 0.37
N PRO A 33 10.88 22.08 1.33
CA PRO A 33 11.16 21.43 2.62
C PRO A 33 9.90 20.93 3.33
N GLY A 34 8.78 21.66 3.25
CA GLY A 34 7.50 21.21 3.82
C GLY A 34 6.94 19.95 3.15
N LEU A 35 7.12 19.80 1.83
CA LEU A 35 6.72 18.59 1.10
C LEU A 35 7.62 17.41 1.47
N ILE A 36 8.94 17.63 1.60
CA ILE A 36 9.88 16.59 2.02
C ILE A 36 9.49 16.09 3.41
N VAL A 37 9.24 16.99 4.36
CA VAL A 37 8.83 16.63 5.72
C VAL A 37 7.50 15.88 5.70
N LEU A 38 6.51 16.33 4.92
CA LEU A 38 5.23 15.64 4.80
C LEU A 38 5.42 14.20 4.28
N LEU A 39 6.21 14.01 3.22
CA LEU A 39 6.49 12.69 2.68
C LEU A 39 7.22 11.80 3.69
N VAL A 40 8.19 12.35 4.43
CA VAL A 40 8.93 11.60 5.45
C VAL A 40 8.00 11.17 6.58
N VAL A 41 7.18 12.07 7.13
CA VAL A 41 6.28 11.76 8.25
C VAL A 41 5.21 10.74 7.82
N VAL A 42 4.57 10.96 6.67
CA VAL A 42 3.56 10.03 6.13
C VAL A 42 4.20 8.67 5.82
N GLY A 43 5.38 8.66 5.19
CA GLY A 43 6.12 7.43 4.89
C GLY A 43 6.50 6.66 6.15
N LEU A 44 7.00 7.34 7.18
CA LEU A 44 7.34 6.72 8.47
C LEU A 44 6.11 6.08 9.11
N LEU A 45 4.97 6.78 9.13
CA LEU A 45 3.73 6.26 9.69
C LEU A 45 3.20 5.06 8.92
N LEU A 46 3.25 5.10 7.59
CA LEU A 46 2.82 3.98 6.75
C LEU A 46 3.70 2.75 6.95
N ILE A 47 5.03 2.91 6.97
CA ILE A 47 5.97 1.81 7.20
C ILE A 47 5.79 1.24 8.61
N PHE A 48 5.63 2.10 9.62
CA PHE A 48 5.40 1.67 10.99
C PHE A 48 4.10 0.87 11.12
N LEU A 49 3.01 1.36 10.52
CA LEU A 49 1.72 0.69 10.59
C LEU A 49 1.71 -0.62 9.80
N ALA A 50 2.25 -0.63 8.58
CA ALA A 50 2.35 -1.84 7.76
C ALA A 50 3.26 -2.89 8.42
N GLY A 51 4.42 -2.49 8.91
CA GLY A 51 5.34 -3.37 9.64
C GLY A 51 4.69 -3.97 10.88
N ASN A 52 3.98 -3.16 11.67
CA ASN A 52 3.27 -3.64 12.85
C ASN A 52 2.09 -4.57 12.48
N TYR A 53 1.37 -4.28 11.40
CA TYR A 53 0.27 -5.11 10.92
C TYR A 53 0.78 -6.48 10.44
N VAL A 54 1.87 -6.51 9.67
CA VAL A 54 2.51 -7.75 9.23
C VAL A 54 3.02 -8.54 10.43
N LEU A 55 3.66 -7.87 11.40
CA LEU A 55 4.13 -8.51 12.63
C LEU A 55 2.98 -9.08 13.46
N TYR A 56 1.86 -8.35 13.55
CA TYR A 56 0.65 -8.82 14.22
C TYR A 56 0.07 -10.06 13.53
N LEU A 57 -0.02 -10.07 12.20
CA LEU A 57 -0.47 -11.24 11.45
C LEU A 57 0.48 -12.43 11.60
N TYR A 58 1.79 -12.19 11.59
CA TYR A 58 2.79 -13.23 11.82
C TYR A 58 2.66 -13.81 13.23
N ALA A 59 2.51 -12.94 14.23
CA ALA A 59 2.26 -13.35 15.60
C ALA A 59 0.98 -14.17 15.68
N GLN A 60 -0.13 -13.77 15.06
CA GLN A 60 -1.37 -14.55 15.10
C GLN A 60 -1.23 -15.95 14.48
N LYS A 61 -0.43 -16.09 13.41
CA LYS A 61 -0.18 -17.37 12.75
C LYS A 61 0.73 -18.30 13.57
N THR A 62 1.66 -17.72 14.33
CA THR A 62 2.62 -18.46 15.17
C THR A 62 2.14 -18.63 16.60
N LEU A 63 1.19 -17.80 17.05
CA LEU A 63 0.55 -17.90 18.34
C LEU A 63 -0.30 -19.16 18.36
N PRO A 64 -0.05 -20.09 19.30
CA PRO A 64 -0.88 -21.26 19.46
C PRO A 64 -2.33 -20.80 19.69
N PRO A 65 -3.34 -21.50 19.13
CA PRO A 65 -4.74 -21.11 19.24
C PRO A 65 -5.04 -20.83 20.70
N ARG A 66 -5.40 -19.57 20.99
CA ARG A 66 -5.64 -19.08 22.35
C ARG A 66 -6.41 -20.17 23.08
N LYS A 67 -5.79 -20.79 24.09
CA LYS A 67 -6.40 -21.89 24.84
C LYS A 67 -7.74 -21.36 25.33
N LYS A 68 -8.83 -21.72 24.62
CA LYS A 68 -10.18 -21.46 25.10
C LYS A 68 -10.19 -22.10 26.47
N LYS A 69 -10.61 -21.34 27.50
CA LYS A 69 -10.71 -21.87 28.87
C LYS A 69 -11.34 -23.26 28.74
N PRO A 70 -10.67 -24.33 29.23
CA PRO A 70 -11.15 -25.68 29.01
C PRO A 70 -12.61 -25.69 29.44
N LEU A 71 -13.50 -25.89 28.48
CA LEU A 71 -14.92 -25.92 28.77
C LEU A 71 -15.08 -27.09 29.72
N SER A 72 -15.50 -26.80 30.95
CA SER A 72 -15.80 -27.83 31.95
C SER A 72 -16.58 -28.94 31.27
N LYS A 73 -16.23 -30.21 31.55
CA LYS A 73 -16.84 -31.38 30.90
C LYS A 73 -18.39 -31.31 30.91
N LYS A 74 -18.97 -30.66 31.93
CA LYS A 74 -20.41 -30.35 32.03
C LYS A 74 -20.92 -29.42 30.92
N LYS A 75 -20.18 -28.36 30.57
CA LYS A 75 -20.51 -27.47 29.44
C LYS A 75 -20.30 -28.17 28.09
N MET A 76 -19.23 -28.96 27.92
CA MET A 76 -19.04 -29.72 26.67
C MET A 76 -20.17 -30.73 26.43
N LYS A 77 -20.60 -31.47 27.47
CA LYS A 77 -21.73 -32.40 27.36
C LYS A 77 -23.03 -31.64 27.04
N ARG A 78 -23.27 -30.48 27.67
CA ARG A 78 -24.46 -29.66 27.41
C ARG A 78 -24.49 -29.10 25.99
N GLU A 79 -23.36 -28.64 25.45
CA GLU A 79 -23.27 -28.15 24.08
C GLU A 79 -23.37 -29.30 23.06
N ARG A 80 -22.75 -30.47 23.31
CA ARG A 80 -22.90 -31.67 22.45
C ARG A 80 -24.33 -32.18 22.40
N LEU A 81 -25.05 -32.19 23.53
CA LEU A 81 -26.47 -32.56 23.61
C LEU A 81 -27.37 -31.56 22.87
N LYS A 82 -27.07 -30.25 22.92
CA LYS A 82 -27.79 -29.22 22.14
C LYS A 82 -27.53 -29.31 20.65
N GLN A 83 -26.32 -29.71 20.25
CA GLN A 83 -25.94 -29.89 18.86
C GLN A 83 -26.48 -31.22 18.27
N GLY A 84 -27.18 -32.03 19.06
CA GLY A 84 -27.75 -33.31 18.59
C GLY A 84 -26.69 -34.33 18.18
N VAL A 85 -25.42 -34.12 18.55
CA VAL A 85 -24.33 -35.04 18.22
C VAL A 85 -24.48 -36.25 19.15
N SER A 86 -24.99 -37.35 18.59
CA SER A 86 -25.04 -38.65 19.26
C SER A 86 -23.66 -38.99 19.80
N ALA A 87 -23.63 -39.58 21.00
CA ALA A 87 -22.38 -39.98 21.62
C ALA A 87 -21.61 -40.92 20.66
N PRO A 88 -20.28 -40.77 20.52
CA PRO A 88 -19.50 -41.73 19.75
C PRO A 88 -19.56 -43.08 20.49
N GLY A 89 -20.46 -43.95 20.05
CA GLY A 89 -20.80 -45.22 20.71
C GLY A 89 -22.30 -45.56 20.61
N GLU A 90 -22.85 -45.49 19.39
CA GLU A 90 -23.63 -46.60 18.84
C GLU A 90 -22.69 -47.46 18.00
#